data_AF-A0A3N5YRN2-F1
#
_entry.id   AF-A0A3N5YRN2-F1
#
_cell.length_a   1.000
_cell.length_b   1.000
_cell.length_c   1.000
_cell.angle_alpha   90.00
_cell.angle_beta   90.00
_cell.angle_gamma   90.00
#
_symmetry.space_group_name_H-M   'P 1'
#
loop_
_entity.id
_entity.type
_entity.pdbx_description
1 polymer ?
#
loop_
_entity_poly.entity_id
_entity_poly.type
_entity_poly.pdbx_seq_one_letter_code
_entity_poly.pdbx_strand_id
1 'polypeptide(L)'
;MSSCAAIAAKGDPMTLPLLKCPACRRDFPVRPGLFACPHARSGEEHTLERELGADPGLGSQLRTAWSGGGRRIFELFGELLSAGRLLGPDGYGDLVHALSGSLEQLEGRCFEATPLVEAAALTRALGRTGPLWVKNETGNIAGSHKGRHLMATLLYLEALRVLDGHGTKKVLAIYSCGNAALAAAAVARAGGYELHAFVPAEVDLVVARMLAERG
;
A
#
# COMPACT_ATOMS: atom_id res chain seq x y z
N MET A 1 -32.58 3.87 -33.64
CA MET A 1 -32.88 3.21 -32.35
C MET A 1 -31.90 2.07 -32.16
N SER A 2 -30.67 2.40 -31.74
CA SER A 2 -29.63 1.40 -31.50
C SER A 2 -29.29 1.36 -30.02
N SER A 3 -29.20 0.14 -29.52
CA SER A 3 -29.07 -0.30 -28.14
C SER A 3 -27.93 0.39 -27.39
N CYS A 4 -28.27 1.00 -26.26
CA CYS A 4 -27.33 1.50 -25.27
C CYS A 4 -26.83 0.30 -24.46
N ALA A 5 -25.59 -0.12 -24.71
CA ALA A 5 -24.94 -1.18 -23.94
C ALA A 5 -24.86 -0.77 -22.47
N ALA A 6 -25.27 -1.70 -21.60
CA ALA A 6 -25.29 -1.55 -20.16
C ALA A 6 -23.88 -1.23 -19.62
N ILE A 7 -23.71 0.01 -19.14
CA ILE A 7 -22.65 0.37 -18.21
C ILE A 7 -23.01 -0.36 -16.91
N ALA A 8 -22.26 -1.41 -16.58
CA ALA A 8 -22.39 -2.14 -15.34
C ALA A 8 -22.39 -1.16 -14.16
N ALA A 9 -23.38 -1.32 -13.28
CA ALA A 9 -23.66 -0.43 -12.17
C ALA A 9 -22.42 -0.24 -11.29
N LYS A 10 -22.05 1.03 -11.08
CA LYS A 10 -21.15 1.49 -10.01
C LYS A 10 -21.61 0.86 -8.69
N GLY A 11 -20.67 0.28 -7.94
CA GLY A 11 -20.94 -0.51 -6.74
C GLY A 11 -21.97 0.14 -5.82
N ASP A 12 -23.02 -0.61 -5.49
CA ASP A 12 -24.03 -0.19 -4.54
C ASP A 12 -23.33 0.15 -3.20
N PRO A 13 -23.49 1.37 -2.64
CA PRO A 13 -22.91 1.73 -1.35
C PRO A 13 -23.29 0.78 -0.21
N MET A 14 -24.35 -0.01 -0.34
CA MET A 14 -24.74 -1.07 0.59
C MET A 14 -23.87 -2.35 0.51
N THR A 15 -22.98 -2.45 -0.48
CA THR A 15 -22.10 -3.62 -0.71
C THR A 15 -20.62 -3.35 -0.45
N LEU A 16 -20.25 -2.11 -0.12
CA LEU A 16 -18.87 -1.76 0.20
C LEU A 16 -18.46 -2.36 1.55
N PRO A 17 -17.19 -2.80 1.69
CA PRO A 17 -16.70 -3.31 2.96
C PRO A 17 -16.83 -2.27 4.07
N LEU A 18 -17.13 -2.73 5.28
CA LEU A 18 -17.20 -1.89 6.48
C LEU A 18 -15.80 -1.76 7.12
N LEU A 19 -15.54 -0.60 7.69
CA LEU A 19 -14.41 -0.34 8.58
C LEU A 19 -14.91 -0.25 10.02
N LYS A 20 -14.27 -0.97 10.93
CA LYS A 20 -14.59 -0.97 12.35
C LYS A 20 -13.68 0.00 13.10
N CYS A 21 -14.28 0.81 13.97
CA CYS A 21 -13.53 1.56 14.96
C CYS A 21 -13.52 0.78 16.28
N PRO A 22 -12.37 0.33 16.80
CA PRO A 22 -12.33 -0.40 18.07
C PRO A 22 -12.68 0.48 19.27
N ALA A 23 -12.42 1.78 19.19
CA ALA A 23 -12.68 2.73 20.28
C ALA A 23 -14.18 2.97 20.50
N CYS A 24 -14.94 3.27 19.44
CA CYS A 24 -16.38 3.49 19.55
C CYS A 24 -17.23 2.24 19.26
N ARG A 25 -16.60 1.13 18.83
CA ARG A 25 -17.23 -0.15 18.46
C ARG A 25 -18.35 0.00 17.44
N ARG A 26 -18.12 0.84 16.43
CA ARG A 26 -19.05 1.06 15.32
C ARG A 26 -18.39 0.77 14.00
N ASP A 27 -19.24 0.42 13.06
CA ASP A 27 -18.87 0.15 11.69
C ASP A 27 -19.21 1.35 10.81
N PHE A 28 -18.34 1.62 9.86
CA PHE A 28 -18.45 2.74 8.93
C PHE A 28 -18.27 2.24 7.50
N PRO A 29 -19.13 2.65 6.56
CA PRO A 29 -18.92 2.30 5.16
C PRO A 29 -17.65 2.95 4.63
N VAL A 30 -16.87 2.20 3.87
CA VAL A 30 -15.75 2.78 3.11
C VAL A 30 -16.30 3.82 2.14
N ARG A 31 -15.74 5.03 2.17
CA ARG A 31 -16.09 6.11 1.25
C ARG A 31 -14.92 7.08 1.06
N PRO A 32 -14.83 7.78 -0.08
CA PRO A 32 -13.83 8.83 -0.28
C PRO A 32 -13.83 9.84 0.87
N GLY A 33 -12.63 10.19 1.36
CA GLY A 33 -12.44 11.18 2.42
C GLY A 33 -12.64 10.67 3.85
N LEU A 34 -13.05 9.41 4.05
CA LEU A 34 -13.13 8.81 5.38
C LEU A 34 -11.80 8.15 5.77
N PHE A 35 -10.89 8.96 6.32
CA PHE A 35 -9.57 8.47 6.78
C PHE A 35 -9.47 8.27 8.31
N ALA A 36 -10.46 8.76 9.05
CA ALA A 36 -10.54 8.64 10.50
C ALA A 36 -11.99 8.41 10.93
N CYS A 37 -12.18 7.89 12.14
CA CYS A 37 -13.51 7.70 12.71
C CYS A 37 -14.25 9.05 12.85
N PRO A 38 -15.48 9.20 12.32
CA PRO A 38 -16.28 10.42 12.44
C PRO A 38 -16.62 10.80 13.88
N HIS A 39 -16.46 9.88 14.83
CA HIS A 39 -16.73 10.12 16.25
C HIS A 39 -15.46 10.39 17.07
N ALA A 40 -14.28 10.45 16.44
CA ALA A 40 -13.07 10.85 17.16
C ALA A 40 -13.18 12.31 17.58
N ARG A 41 -12.96 12.60 18.87
CA ARG A 41 -12.83 13.99 19.35
C ARG A 41 -11.37 14.43 19.27
N SER A 42 -11.15 15.73 19.45
CA SER A 42 -9.79 16.28 19.47
C SER A 42 -8.95 15.59 20.56
N GLY A 43 -7.77 15.10 20.18
CA GLY A 43 -6.86 14.36 21.06
C GLY A 43 -7.18 12.87 21.21
N GLU A 44 -8.26 12.36 20.61
CA GLU A 44 -8.58 10.93 20.62
C GLU A 44 -8.06 10.23 19.34
N GLU A 45 -7.46 9.05 19.51
CA GLU A 45 -7.01 8.21 18.41
C GLU A 45 -8.04 7.12 18.11
N HIS A 46 -8.84 7.33 17.06
CA HIS A 46 -9.81 6.34 16.59
C HIS A 46 -9.43 5.85 15.20
N THR A 47 -8.55 4.87 15.15
CA THR A 47 -8.15 4.19 13.90
C THR A 47 -9.30 3.36 13.36
N LEU A 48 -9.55 3.48 12.05
CA LEU A 48 -10.50 2.61 11.35
C LEU A 48 -9.76 1.38 10.83
N GLU A 49 -10.23 0.22 11.21
CA GLU A 49 -9.64 -1.07 10.88
C GLU A 49 -10.56 -1.85 9.96
N ARG A 50 -9.99 -2.64 9.06
CA ARG A 50 -10.76 -3.61 8.30
C ARG A 50 -10.65 -4.96 8.99
N GLU A 51 -11.79 -5.57 9.30
CA GLU A 51 -11.80 -6.95 9.75
C GLU A 51 -11.67 -7.91 8.57
N LEU A 52 -10.70 -8.81 8.67
CA LEU A 52 -10.48 -9.88 7.70
C LEU A 52 -11.21 -11.13 8.19
N GLY A 53 -12.11 -11.67 7.36
CA GLY A 53 -12.69 -12.98 7.60
C GLY A 53 -11.62 -14.07 7.53
N ALA A 54 -11.73 -15.08 8.38
CA ALA A 54 -10.90 -16.26 8.28
C ALA A 54 -11.33 -17.08 7.04
N ASP A 55 -10.49 -17.09 6.01
CA ASP A 55 -10.67 -17.92 4.82
C ASP A 55 -9.52 -18.94 4.71
N PRO A 56 -9.76 -20.21 5.09
CA PRO A 56 -8.77 -21.28 4.95
C PRO A 56 -8.36 -21.57 3.49
N GLY A 57 -9.26 -21.28 2.53
CA GLY A 57 -9.02 -21.41 1.10
C GLY A 57 -7.97 -20.41 0.63
N LEU A 58 -8.14 -19.14 1.00
CA LEU A 58 -7.19 -18.06 0.68
C LEU A 58 -5.78 -18.39 1.19
N GLY A 59 -5.66 -18.85 2.44
CA GLY A 59 -4.35 -19.23 3.00
C GLY A 59 -3.66 -20.35 2.21
N SER A 60 -4.42 -21.31 1.69
CA SER A 60 -3.89 -22.41 0.88
C SER A 60 -3.49 -21.95 -0.52
N GLN A 61 -4.30 -21.07 -1.14
CA GLN A 61 -3.98 -20.46 -2.43
C GLN A 61 -2.69 -19.63 -2.37
N LEU A 62 -2.53 -18.79 -1.35
CA LEU A 62 -1.32 -17.98 -1.13
C LEU A 62 -0.07 -18.85 -0.98
N ARG A 63 -0.16 -19.95 -0.21
CA ARG A 63 0.95 -20.90 -0.05
C ARG A 63 1.31 -21.59 -1.37
N THR A 64 0.31 -22.00 -2.14
CA THR A 64 0.53 -22.61 -3.46
C THR A 64 1.20 -21.62 -4.41
N ALA A 65 0.69 -20.40 -4.53
CA ALA A 65 1.25 -19.38 -5.41
C ALA A 65 2.68 -18.96 -4.99
N TRP A 66 2.93 -18.84 -3.68
CA TRP A 66 4.27 -18.57 -3.15
C TRP A 66 5.26 -19.70 -3.47
N SER A 67 4.84 -20.96 -3.28
CA SER A 67 5.65 -22.16 -3.57
C SER A 67 5.88 -22.33 -5.07
N GLY A 68 4.92 -21.91 -5.89
CA GLY A 68 5.03 -21.86 -7.36
C GLY A 68 5.91 -20.73 -7.89
N GLY A 69 6.54 -19.93 -7.02
CA GLY A 69 7.49 -18.89 -7.42
C GLY A 69 6.91 -17.47 -7.49
N GLY A 70 5.67 -17.23 -7.04
CA GLY A 70 5.10 -15.89 -6.97
C GLY A 70 5.91 -14.96 -6.05
N ARG A 71 6.41 -13.85 -6.59
CA ARG A 71 7.23 -12.87 -5.83
C ARG A 71 6.69 -11.44 -5.90
N ARG A 72 5.81 -11.11 -6.85
CA ARG A 72 5.14 -9.80 -6.93
C ARG A 72 4.11 -9.68 -5.80
N ILE A 73 4.47 -8.95 -4.75
CA ILE A 73 3.76 -9.02 -3.46
C ILE A 73 2.34 -8.42 -3.52
N PHE A 74 2.15 -7.37 -4.33
CA PHE A 74 0.86 -6.70 -4.43
C PHE A 74 -0.11 -7.48 -5.29
N GLU A 75 0.38 -8.27 -6.25
CA GLU A 75 -0.43 -9.26 -6.97
C GLU A 75 -0.80 -10.41 -6.04
N LEU A 76 0.20 -11.01 -5.38
CA LEU A 76 0.01 -12.20 -4.55
C LEU A 76 -0.94 -11.96 -3.37
N PHE A 77 -0.78 -10.84 -2.66
CA PHE A 77 -1.56 -10.55 -1.45
C PHE A 77 -2.75 -9.61 -1.71
N GLY A 78 -3.18 -9.45 -2.97
CA GLY A 78 -4.21 -8.49 -3.36
C GLY A 78 -5.52 -8.63 -2.57
N GLU A 79 -5.98 -9.85 -2.34
CA GLU A 79 -7.20 -10.13 -1.55
C GLU A 79 -7.09 -9.70 -0.08
N LEU A 80 -5.87 -9.62 0.45
CA LEU A 80 -5.60 -9.13 1.79
C LEU A 80 -5.50 -7.61 1.85
N LEU A 81 -5.59 -6.88 0.73
CA LEU A 81 -5.54 -5.42 0.70
C LEU A 81 -6.93 -4.83 0.51
N SER A 82 -7.17 -3.69 1.16
CA SER A 82 -8.44 -2.96 1.05
C SER A 82 -8.77 -2.61 -0.40
N ALA A 83 -7.78 -2.22 -1.20
CA ALA A 83 -7.95 -1.92 -2.62
C ALA A 83 -8.44 -3.13 -3.43
N GLY A 84 -7.89 -4.32 -3.17
CA GLY A 84 -8.33 -5.56 -3.83
C GLY A 84 -9.79 -5.89 -3.56
N ARG A 85 -10.24 -5.66 -2.31
CA ARG A 85 -11.64 -5.88 -1.96
C ARG A 85 -12.59 -4.84 -2.55
N LEU A 86 -12.12 -3.60 -2.72
CA LEU A 86 -12.92 -2.51 -3.27
C LEU A 86 -13.13 -2.62 -4.77
N LEU A 87 -12.11 -3.05 -5.52
CA LEU A 87 -12.15 -3.09 -6.98
C LEU A 87 -12.46 -4.48 -7.55
N GLY A 88 -12.38 -5.53 -6.72
CA GLY A 88 -12.39 -6.90 -7.19
C GLY A 88 -11.10 -7.29 -7.93
N PRO A 89 -10.95 -8.57 -8.31
CA PRO A 89 -9.70 -9.10 -8.85
C PRO A 89 -9.21 -8.37 -10.11
N ASP A 90 -10.08 -8.17 -11.10
CA ASP A 90 -9.70 -7.59 -12.39
C ASP A 90 -9.31 -6.11 -12.24
N GLY A 91 -10.18 -5.30 -11.62
CA GLY A 91 -9.92 -3.88 -11.43
C GLY A 91 -8.71 -3.60 -10.52
N TYR A 92 -8.47 -4.46 -9.53
CA TYR A 92 -7.26 -4.39 -8.72
C TYR A 92 -6.01 -4.81 -9.50
N GLY A 93 -6.11 -5.87 -10.31
CA GLY A 93 -5.03 -6.34 -11.18
C GLY A 93 -4.56 -5.27 -12.15
N ASP A 94 -5.51 -4.61 -12.83
CA ASP A 94 -5.24 -3.50 -13.75
C ASP A 94 -4.52 -2.33 -13.03
N LEU A 95 -4.99 -1.97 -11.83
CA LEU A 95 -4.39 -0.91 -11.03
C LEU A 95 -2.95 -1.26 -10.61
N VAL A 96 -2.72 -2.47 -10.10
CA VAL A 96 -1.38 -2.92 -9.68
C VAL A 96 -0.44 -3.01 -10.87
N HIS A 97 -0.91 -3.51 -12.01
CA HIS A 97 -0.11 -3.58 -13.23
C HIS A 97 0.32 -2.19 -13.70
N ALA A 98 -0.61 -1.23 -13.77
CA ALA A 98 -0.31 0.14 -14.18
C ALA A 98 0.72 0.83 -13.25
N LEU A 99 0.54 0.70 -11.94
CA LEU A 99 1.47 1.28 -10.96
C LEU A 99 2.83 0.58 -10.97
N SER A 100 2.86 -0.73 -11.16
CA SER A 100 4.11 -1.49 -11.24
C SER A 100 4.93 -1.09 -12.46
N GLY A 101 4.30 -0.91 -13.63
CA GLY A 101 4.97 -0.39 -14.82
C GLY A 101 5.51 1.03 -14.63
N SER A 102 4.75 1.90 -13.95
CA SER A 102 5.19 3.25 -13.62
C SER A 102 6.39 3.25 -12.66
N LEU A 103 6.38 2.39 -11.64
CA LEU A 103 7.50 2.21 -10.72
C LEU A 103 8.73 1.64 -11.44
N GLU A 104 8.57 0.67 -12.32
CA GLU A 104 9.69 0.13 -13.12
C GLU A 104 10.33 1.23 -13.98
N GLN A 105 9.52 2.08 -14.61
CA GLN A 105 10.03 3.20 -15.42
C GLN A 105 10.75 4.27 -14.58
N LEU A 106 10.22 4.62 -13.41
CA LEU A 106 10.68 5.78 -12.63
C LEU A 106 11.72 5.42 -11.57
N GLU A 107 11.64 4.23 -10.99
CA GLU A 107 12.47 3.74 -9.89
C GLU A 107 13.34 2.53 -10.30
N GLY A 108 13.21 2.04 -11.54
CA GLY A 108 14.00 0.92 -12.06
C GLY A 108 13.64 -0.44 -11.44
N ARG A 109 12.52 -0.52 -10.72
CA ARG A 109 12.01 -1.74 -10.08
C ARG A 109 10.56 -1.57 -9.66
N CYS A 110 9.93 -2.67 -9.27
CA CYS A 110 8.67 -2.63 -8.52
C CYS A 110 8.75 -3.51 -7.27
N PHE A 111 7.60 -3.79 -6.67
CA PHE A 111 7.51 -4.42 -5.36
C PHE A 111 7.53 -5.95 -5.44
N GLU A 112 8.67 -6.51 -5.02
CA GLU A 112 8.87 -7.94 -4.90
C GLU A 112 9.15 -8.40 -3.46
N ALA A 113 9.05 -9.71 -3.28
CA ALA A 113 9.51 -10.39 -2.09
C ALA A 113 11.03 -10.23 -1.99
N THR A 114 11.45 -9.39 -1.04
CA THR A 114 12.85 -9.17 -0.68
C THR A 114 13.47 -10.44 -0.08
N PRO A 115 14.80 -10.62 -0.16
CA PRO A 115 15.45 -11.83 0.37
C PRO A 115 15.26 -12.02 1.88
N LEU A 116 15.08 -13.27 2.30
CA LEU A 116 15.25 -13.72 3.68
C LEU A 116 16.51 -14.59 3.70
N VAL A 117 17.58 -14.11 4.33
CA VAL A 117 18.91 -14.74 4.29
C VAL A 117 19.34 -15.18 5.68
N GLU A 118 19.99 -16.32 5.78
CA GLU A 118 20.61 -16.74 7.04
C GLU A 118 21.91 -15.95 7.26
N ALA A 119 22.05 -15.34 8.43
CA ALA A 119 23.19 -14.51 8.79
C ALA A 119 24.22 -15.28 9.64
N ALA A 120 24.75 -16.39 9.11
CA ALA A 120 25.62 -17.32 9.85
C ALA A 120 26.84 -16.65 10.51
N ALA A 121 27.48 -15.68 9.84
CA ALA A 121 28.60 -14.93 10.41
C ALA A 121 28.20 -14.12 11.65
N LEU A 122 27.04 -13.46 11.60
CA LEU A 122 26.50 -12.69 12.71
C LEU A 122 26.03 -13.61 13.85
N THR A 123 25.41 -14.75 13.53
CA THR A 123 25.05 -15.79 14.50
C THR A 123 26.27 -16.21 15.34
N ARG A 124 27.40 -16.51 14.67
CA ARG A 124 28.65 -16.87 15.35
C ARG A 124 29.21 -15.73 16.19
N ALA A 125 29.24 -14.51 15.65
CA ALA A 125 29.75 -13.34 16.35
C ALA A 125 28.95 -13.04 17.64
N LEU A 126 27.65 -13.33 17.64
CA LEU A 126 26.77 -13.18 18.81
C LEU A 126 26.79 -14.39 19.77
N GLY A 127 27.54 -15.45 19.47
CA GLY A 127 27.57 -16.67 20.28
C GLY A 127 26.24 -17.43 20.35
N ARG A 128 25.36 -17.26 19.35
CA ARG A 128 24.04 -17.90 19.32
C ARG A 128 24.15 -19.36 18.88
N THR A 129 23.35 -20.22 19.50
CA THR A 129 23.24 -21.64 19.13
C THR A 129 22.21 -21.91 18.02
N GLY A 130 21.20 -21.04 17.86
CA GLY A 130 20.18 -21.13 16.81
C GLY A 130 20.40 -20.13 15.67
N PRO A 131 19.83 -20.39 14.47
CA PRO A 131 20.04 -19.55 13.30
C PRO A 131 19.43 -18.15 13.50
N LEU A 132 20.11 -17.15 12.95
CA LEU A 132 19.60 -15.79 12.80
C LEU A 132 19.25 -15.56 11.34
N TRP A 133 18.02 -15.17 11.08
CA TRP A 133 17.54 -14.84 9.74
C TRP A 133 17.36 -13.33 9.60
N VAL A 134 17.79 -12.78 8.47
CA VAL A 134 17.67 -11.35 8.14
C VAL A 134 16.75 -11.19 6.94
N LYS A 135 15.65 -10.46 7.14
CA LYS A 135 14.79 -10.00 6.06
C LYS A 135 15.38 -8.73 5.47
N ASN A 136 16.01 -8.84 4.30
CA ASN A 136 16.75 -7.74 3.72
C ASN A 136 15.85 -6.80 2.88
N GLU A 137 15.30 -5.78 3.53
CA GLU A 137 14.41 -4.78 2.90
C GLU A 137 15.15 -3.64 2.18
N THR A 138 16.49 -3.62 2.16
CA THR A 138 17.23 -2.51 1.52
C THR A 138 17.09 -2.50 0.00
N GLY A 139 16.71 -3.63 -0.60
CA GLY A 139 16.38 -3.76 -2.01
C GLY A 139 14.97 -3.29 -2.39
N ASN A 140 14.18 -2.79 -1.45
CA ASN A 140 12.81 -2.35 -1.73
C ASN A 140 12.78 -0.95 -2.41
N ILE A 141 11.60 -0.51 -2.84
CA ILE A 141 11.39 0.87 -3.32
C ILE A 141 11.82 1.86 -2.23
N ALA A 142 12.62 2.85 -2.63
CA ALA A 142 13.25 3.82 -1.73
C ALA A 142 14.08 3.19 -0.59
N GLY A 143 14.56 1.96 -0.77
CA GLY A 143 15.57 1.34 0.09
C GLY A 143 15.08 0.86 1.47
N SER A 144 13.77 0.72 1.69
CA SER A 144 13.26 0.21 2.98
C SER A 144 11.86 -0.40 2.88
N HIS A 145 11.44 -1.08 3.96
CA HIS A 145 10.08 -1.64 4.06
C HIS A 145 8.97 -0.59 3.98
N LYS A 146 9.27 0.71 4.21
CA LYS A 146 8.27 1.78 4.18
C LYS A 146 7.59 1.87 2.82
N GLY A 147 8.29 1.55 1.73
CA GLY A 147 7.70 1.45 0.40
C GLY A 147 6.41 0.61 0.37
N ARG A 148 6.37 -0.52 1.09
CA ARG A 148 5.20 -1.42 1.14
C ARG A 148 3.98 -0.72 1.74
N HIS A 149 4.20 0.04 2.82
CA HIS A 149 3.13 0.76 3.49
C HIS A 149 2.57 1.87 2.60
N LEU A 150 3.45 2.69 2.03
CA LEU A 150 3.04 3.83 1.20
C LEU A 150 2.38 3.37 -0.11
N MET A 151 2.85 2.27 -0.71
CA MET A 151 2.18 1.67 -1.87
C MET A 151 0.80 1.13 -1.53
N ALA A 152 0.63 0.45 -0.39
CA ALA A 152 -0.69 -0.01 0.05
C ALA A 152 -1.65 1.18 0.29
N THR A 153 -1.15 2.28 0.87
CA THR A 153 -1.92 3.52 1.02
C THR A 153 -2.31 4.11 -0.33
N LEU A 154 -1.39 4.19 -1.29
CA LEU A 154 -1.68 4.69 -2.63
C LEU A 154 -2.72 3.83 -3.36
N LEU A 155 -2.59 2.50 -3.31
CA LEU A 155 -3.56 1.58 -3.89
C LEU A 155 -4.96 1.81 -3.32
N TYR A 156 -5.06 2.05 -2.02
CA TYR A 156 -6.33 2.37 -1.38
C TYR A 156 -6.91 3.71 -1.87
N LEU A 157 -6.08 4.76 -1.98
CA LEU A 157 -6.51 6.05 -2.51
C LEU A 157 -6.99 5.96 -3.96
N GLU A 158 -6.26 5.24 -4.82
CA GLU A 158 -6.64 5.02 -6.22
C GLU A 158 -7.93 4.18 -6.32
N ALA A 159 -8.09 3.14 -5.49
CA ALA A 159 -9.34 2.38 -5.45
C ALA A 159 -10.55 3.26 -5.11
N LEU A 160 -10.42 4.13 -4.09
CA LEU A 160 -11.48 5.10 -3.76
C LEU A 160 -11.74 6.08 -4.91
N ARG A 161 -10.69 6.54 -5.60
CA ARG A 161 -10.80 7.44 -6.75
C ARG A 161 -11.53 6.79 -7.92
N VAL A 162 -11.25 5.51 -8.20
CA VAL A 162 -11.95 4.72 -9.23
C VAL A 162 -13.43 4.59 -8.87
N LEU A 163 -13.75 4.24 -7.62
CA LEU A 163 -15.13 4.14 -7.15
C LEU A 163 -15.89 5.48 -7.22
N ASP A 164 -15.18 6.59 -7.04
CA ASP A 164 -15.71 7.96 -7.19
C ASP A 164 -15.78 8.43 -8.65
N GLY A 165 -15.64 7.51 -9.63
CA GLY A 165 -15.73 7.84 -11.05
C GLY A 165 -14.51 8.57 -11.60
N HIS A 166 -13.32 8.22 -11.10
CA HIS A 166 -12.04 8.81 -11.49
C HIS A 166 -11.92 10.31 -11.21
N GLY A 167 -12.39 10.74 -10.03
CA GLY A 167 -12.23 12.11 -9.54
C GLY A 167 -10.78 12.61 -9.60
N THR A 168 -10.60 13.92 -9.43
CA THR A 168 -9.27 14.55 -9.48
C THR A 168 -8.35 14.00 -8.39
N LYS A 169 -7.07 13.82 -8.73
CA LYS A 169 -6.05 13.45 -7.75
C LYS A 169 -5.84 14.62 -6.80
N LYS A 170 -5.94 14.34 -5.50
CA LYS A 170 -5.68 15.32 -4.44
C LYS A 170 -4.18 15.51 -4.26
N VAL A 171 -3.76 16.67 -3.79
CA VAL A 171 -2.39 16.86 -3.31
C VAL A 171 -2.22 16.04 -2.02
N LEU A 172 -1.16 15.24 -1.97
CA LEU A 172 -0.80 14.45 -0.81
C LEU A 172 0.22 15.21 0.05
N ALA A 173 0.28 14.87 1.34
CA ALA A 173 1.27 15.44 2.25
C ALA A 173 1.83 14.36 3.15
N ILE A 174 3.11 14.47 3.50
CA ILE A 174 3.77 13.64 4.50
C ILE A 174 4.79 14.46 5.29
N TYR A 175 4.88 14.22 6.59
CA TYR A 175 5.97 14.72 7.41
C TYR A 175 6.91 13.57 7.78
N SER A 176 8.15 13.58 7.27
CA SER A 176 9.16 12.56 7.59
C SER A 176 10.54 12.98 7.12
N CYS A 177 11.57 12.84 7.97
CA CYS A 177 12.95 13.21 7.65
C CYS A 177 13.74 12.15 6.84
N GLY A 178 13.11 11.13 6.25
CA GLY A 178 13.86 10.03 5.64
C GLY A 178 13.02 9.03 4.85
N ASN A 179 13.18 7.74 5.16
CA ASN A 179 12.68 6.62 4.37
C ASN A 179 11.17 6.68 4.04
N ALA A 180 10.33 7.27 4.90
CA ALA A 180 8.90 7.37 4.64
C ALA A 180 8.61 8.43 3.57
N ALA A 181 9.26 9.59 3.65
CA ALA A 181 9.14 10.65 2.65
C ALA A 181 9.65 10.17 1.29
N LEU A 182 10.80 9.48 1.25
CA LEU A 182 11.35 8.93 0.00
C LEU A 182 10.41 7.88 -0.62
N ALA A 183 9.89 6.97 0.19
CA ALA A 183 8.92 5.97 -0.25
C ALA A 183 7.62 6.62 -0.75
N ALA A 184 7.11 7.62 -0.02
CA ALA A 184 5.91 8.35 -0.40
C ALA A 184 6.12 9.10 -1.72
N ALA A 185 7.25 9.77 -1.90
CA ALA A 185 7.59 10.51 -3.12
C ALA A 185 7.67 9.56 -4.33
N ALA A 186 8.36 8.42 -4.18
CA ALA A 186 8.47 7.41 -5.23
C ALA A 186 7.09 6.88 -5.67
N VAL A 187 6.24 6.46 -4.72
CA VAL A 187 4.92 5.90 -5.08
C VAL A 187 3.95 6.98 -5.54
N ALA A 188 3.95 8.17 -4.92
CA ALA A 188 3.08 9.28 -5.34
C ALA A 188 3.39 9.70 -6.77
N ARG A 189 4.68 9.86 -7.11
CA ARG A 189 5.12 10.13 -8.47
C ARG A 189 4.68 9.04 -9.45
N ALA A 190 4.85 7.77 -9.11
CA ALA A 190 4.38 6.65 -9.95
C ALA A 190 2.85 6.63 -10.09
N GLY A 191 2.13 7.01 -9.05
CA GLY A 191 0.69 7.21 -9.07
C GLY A 191 0.26 8.54 -9.71
N GLY A 192 1.16 9.39 -10.19
CA GLY A 192 0.85 10.72 -10.73
C GLY A 192 0.15 11.66 -9.75
N TYR A 193 0.48 11.56 -8.46
CA TYR A 193 0.05 12.47 -7.41
C TYR A 193 1.13 13.51 -7.13
N GLU A 194 0.73 14.75 -6.90
CA GLU A 194 1.58 15.75 -6.24
C GLU A 194 1.74 15.39 -4.75
N LEU A 195 2.97 15.47 -4.24
CA LEU A 195 3.28 15.21 -2.84
C LEU A 195 4.07 16.36 -2.23
N HIS A 196 3.58 16.92 -1.13
CA HIS A 196 4.34 17.83 -0.28
C HIS A 196 5.02 17.05 0.84
N ALA A 197 6.34 16.89 0.74
CA ALA A 197 7.15 16.28 1.78
C ALA A 197 7.70 17.36 2.74
N PHE A 198 7.19 17.36 3.97
CA PHE A 198 7.67 18.22 5.05
C PHE A 198 8.80 17.51 5.79
N VAL A 199 9.96 18.15 5.84
CA VAL A 199 11.18 17.63 6.48
C VAL A 199 11.73 18.66 7.46
N PRO A 200 12.42 18.25 8.54
CA PRO A 200 13.15 19.17 9.39
C PRO A 200 14.21 19.95 8.62
N ALA A 201 14.60 21.13 9.11
CA ALA A 201 15.63 21.96 8.49
C ALA A 201 16.99 21.24 8.42
N GLU A 202 17.23 20.33 9.35
CA GLU A 202 18.46 19.55 9.51
C GLU A 202 18.44 18.22 8.74
N VAL A 203 17.51 18.03 7.80
CA VAL A 203 17.45 16.82 6.98
C VAL A 203 18.78 16.60 6.25
N ASP A 204 19.19 15.33 6.17
CA ASP A 204 20.39 14.94 5.43
C ASP A 204 20.31 15.42 3.97
N LEU A 205 21.40 16.03 3.47
CA LEU A 205 21.44 16.62 2.13
C LEU A 205 21.22 15.59 1.02
N VAL A 206 21.64 14.33 1.22
CA VAL A 206 21.40 13.24 0.27
C VAL A 206 19.92 12.92 0.22
N VAL A 207 19.24 12.87 1.37
CA VAL A 207 17.79 12.65 1.43
C VAL A 207 17.05 13.81 0.78
N ALA A 208 17.43 15.06 1.07
CA ALA A 208 16.83 16.25 0.47
C ALA A 208 16.93 16.23 -1.06
N ARG A 209 18.10 15.87 -1.59
CA ARG A 209 18.31 15.71 -3.04
C ARG A 209 17.44 14.60 -3.62
N MET A 210 17.41 13.43 -2.98
CA MET A 210 16.60 12.30 -3.46
C MET A 210 15.09 12.60 -3.46
N LEU A 211 14.62 13.45 -2.53
CA LEU A 211 13.25 13.97 -2.54
C LEU A 211 13.04 14.89 -3.74
N ALA A 212 13.90 15.90 -3.92
CA ALA A 212 13.79 16.84 -5.03
C ALA A 212 13.83 16.17 -6.43
N GLU A 213 14.60 15.09 -6.60
CA GLU A 213 14.65 14.30 -7.84
C GLU A 213 13.33 13.57 -8.17
N ARG A 214 12.44 13.41 -7.18
CA ARG A 214 11.13 12.74 -7.32
C ARG A 214 9.97 13.72 -7.49
N GLY A 215 10.25 15.03 -7.49
CA GLY A 215 9.24 16.09 -7.49
C GLY A 215 8.64 16.32 -6.12
#